data_AF-A0A2B4S8U8-F1
#
_entry.id   AF-A0A2B4S8U8-F1
#
_cell.length_a   1.000
_cell.length_b   1.000
_cell.length_c   1.000
_cell.angle_alpha   90.00
_cell.angle_beta   90.00
_cell.angle_gamma   90.00
#
_symmetry.space_group_name_H-M   'P 1'
#
loop_
_entity.id
_entity.type
_entity.pdbx_description
1 polymer ?
#
loop_
_entity_poly.entity_id
_entity_poly.type
_entity_poly.pdbx_seq_one_letter_code
_entity_poly.pdbx_strand_id
1 'polypeptide(L)'
;MKLLSNRKKYIHEWLHKFLALRMNYRQDMKQSSRNSKERPKKVGSFQISDERVNGRGEYAISPDQKDFELKLNLRINGKQRHQQQHKQEQQQKPNQNLRTQRPPQPHQPRPTTANCIHSPFEQEALRIHNRYRTMHGAPALILNCDMSKNATNYARTLADMDALVQSGDTERPNQGENLSLGCHGTREQTAEEAIKTWFDEVCQYTFGKQGPQSGTNHFTQLVWKESRELGIGRASNKQPNGETCTFIVARYKPLGNFENGDDAYVKNIQKGTFDETYCRNIPKAGLEGGYGFKRFQSPNFNGTYGG
;
A
#
# COMPACT_ATOMS: atom_id res chain seq x y z
N MET A 1 30.37 -68.96 -14.89
CA MET A 1 29.06 -68.50 -15.44
C MET A 1 27.92 -68.57 -14.40
N LYS A 2 27.99 -67.86 -13.27
CA LYS A 2 26.86 -67.71 -12.33
C LYS A 2 26.58 -66.28 -11.85
N LEU A 3 27.44 -65.31 -12.20
CA LEU A 3 27.31 -63.90 -11.78
C LEU A 3 26.52 -62.99 -12.74
N LEU A 4 26.33 -63.38 -14.01
CA LEU A 4 25.54 -62.61 -14.99
C LEU A 4 24.04 -62.95 -15.00
N SER A 5 23.63 -64.06 -14.37
CA SER A 5 22.23 -64.51 -14.34
C SER A 5 21.40 -63.74 -13.30
N ASN A 6 21.97 -63.41 -12.14
CA ASN A 6 21.24 -62.70 -11.08
C ASN A 6 20.97 -61.22 -11.38
N ARG A 7 21.81 -60.53 -12.17
CA ARG A 7 21.56 -59.12 -12.53
C ARG A 7 20.37 -58.95 -13.49
N LYS A 8 20.15 -59.89 -14.41
CA LYS A 8 18.98 -59.84 -15.31
C LYS A 8 17.66 -60.05 -14.56
N LYS A 9 17.65 -60.91 -13.53
CA LYS A 9 16.44 -61.18 -12.73
C LYS A 9 16.02 -59.96 -11.89
N TYR A 10 16.98 -59.25 -11.30
CA TYR A 10 16.73 -58.03 -10.54
C TYR A 10 16.25 -56.85 -11.41
N ILE A 11 16.80 -56.69 -12.61
CA ILE A 11 16.36 -55.63 -13.54
C ILE A 11 14.94 -55.91 -14.06
N HIS A 12 14.59 -57.18 -14.28
CA HIS A 12 13.25 -57.57 -14.73
C HIS A 12 12.18 -57.34 -13.65
N GLU A 13 12.45 -57.72 -12.40
CA GLU A 13 11.51 -57.42 -11.29
C GLU A 13 11.35 -55.92 -11.03
N TRP A 14 12.43 -55.14 -11.15
CA TRP A 14 12.36 -53.69 -10.96
C TRP A 14 11.57 -53.01 -12.08
N LEU A 15 11.71 -53.47 -13.34
CA LEU A 15 10.89 -52.99 -14.45
C LEU A 15 9.41 -53.33 -14.27
N HIS A 16 9.09 -54.55 -13.81
CA HIS A 16 7.69 -54.93 -13.56
C HIS A 16 7.06 -54.12 -12.42
N LYS A 17 7.79 -53.86 -11.33
CA LYS A 17 7.31 -53.00 -10.24
C LYS A 17 7.16 -51.54 -10.69
N PHE A 18 8.10 -51.03 -11.49
CA PHE A 18 8.04 -49.65 -12.02
C PHE A 18 6.90 -49.46 -13.03
N LEU A 19 6.65 -50.45 -13.91
CA LEU A 19 5.53 -50.44 -14.84
C LEU A 19 4.18 -50.61 -14.13
N ALA A 20 4.11 -51.43 -13.07
CA ALA A 20 2.90 -51.56 -12.25
C ALA A 20 2.58 -50.25 -11.49
N LEU A 21 3.59 -49.59 -10.91
CA LEU A 21 3.45 -48.25 -10.31
C LEU A 21 2.99 -47.20 -11.33
N ARG A 22 3.53 -47.24 -12.56
CA ARG A 22 3.15 -46.30 -13.63
C ARG A 22 1.75 -46.57 -14.18
N MET A 23 1.31 -47.83 -14.21
CA MET A 23 -0.06 -48.19 -14.61
C MET A 23 -1.09 -47.84 -13.52
N ASN A 24 -0.78 -48.08 -12.25
CA ASN A 24 -1.63 -47.65 -11.13
C ASN A 24 -1.73 -46.12 -11.07
N TYR A 25 -0.62 -45.38 -11.25
CA TYR A 25 -0.66 -43.92 -11.31
C TYR A 25 -1.49 -43.39 -12.50
N ARG A 26 -1.45 -44.07 -13.66
CA ARG A 26 -2.28 -43.73 -14.81
C ARG A 26 -3.76 -44.06 -14.60
N GLN A 27 -4.07 -45.13 -13.86
CA GLN A 27 -5.42 -45.48 -13.47
C GLN A 27 -5.95 -44.50 -12.41
N ASP A 28 -5.15 -44.11 -11.41
CA ASP A 28 -5.49 -43.10 -10.41
C ASP A 28 -5.67 -41.71 -11.03
N MET A 29 -4.86 -41.33 -12.02
CA MET A 29 -5.07 -40.11 -12.81
C MET A 29 -6.37 -40.16 -13.63
N LYS A 30 -6.72 -41.33 -14.20
CA LYS A 30 -7.99 -41.52 -14.91
C LYS A 30 -9.19 -41.55 -13.96
N GLN A 31 -9.04 -42.11 -12.76
CA GLN A 31 -10.06 -42.15 -11.71
C GLN A 31 -10.26 -40.75 -11.09
N SER A 32 -9.17 -39.99 -10.87
CA SER A 32 -9.18 -38.60 -10.43
C SER A 32 -9.80 -37.67 -11.48
N SER A 33 -9.54 -37.89 -12.77
CA SER A 33 -10.21 -37.17 -13.87
C SER A 33 -11.69 -37.57 -14.07
N ARG A 34 -12.10 -38.76 -13.61
CA ARG A 34 -13.51 -39.21 -13.66
C ARG A 34 -14.32 -38.83 -12.43
N ASN A 35 -13.67 -38.40 -11.35
CA ASN A 35 -14.30 -37.90 -10.13
C ASN A 35 -14.35 -36.37 -10.03
N SER A 36 -13.97 -35.62 -11.08
CA SER A 36 -14.39 -34.24 -11.26
C SER A 36 -15.87 -34.19 -11.68
N LYS A 37 -16.76 -34.66 -10.80
CA LYS A 37 -18.12 -34.14 -10.79
C LYS A 37 -18.00 -32.63 -10.62
N GLU A 38 -18.40 -31.92 -11.65
CA GLU A 38 -18.38 -30.46 -11.78
C GLU A 38 -18.79 -29.82 -10.44
N ARG A 39 -17.81 -29.23 -9.73
CA ARG A 39 -18.15 -28.31 -8.65
C ARG A 39 -18.87 -27.14 -9.32
N PRO A 40 -20.10 -26.78 -8.90
CA PRO A 40 -20.85 -25.73 -9.57
C PRO A 40 -20.10 -24.40 -9.45
N LYS A 41 -20.13 -23.58 -10.51
CA LYS A 41 -19.61 -22.22 -10.51
C LYS A 41 -20.18 -21.48 -9.28
N LYS A 42 -19.32 -20.83 -8.48
CA LYS A 42 -19.80 -19.99 -7.39
C LYS A 42 -20.27 -18.67 -8.00
N VAL A 43 -21.58 -18.52 -8.10
CA VAL A 43 -22.23 -17.29 -8.58
C VAL A 43 -22.91 -16.57 -7.43
N GLY A 44 -22.91 -15.24 -7.48
CA GLY A 44 -23.63 -14.43 -6.51
C GLY A 44 -23.96 -13.06 -7.08
N SER A 45 -24.87 -12.35 -6.41
CA SER A 45 -25.24 -11.00 -6.79
C SER A 45 -25.32 -10.09 -5.57
N PHE A 46 -25.00 -8.82 -5.75
CA PHE A 46 -25.04 -7.80 -4.71
C PHE A 46 -25.69 -6.52 -5.23
N GLN A 47 -26.27 -5.74 -4.33
CA GLN A 47 -26.84 -4.44 -4.65
C GLN A 47 -25.86 -3.34 -4.27
N ILE A 48 -25.82 -2.28 -5.08
CA ILE A 48 -25.04 -1.07 -4.83
C ILE A 48 -26.07 0.05 -4.74
N SER A 49 -26.26 0.64 -3.56
CA SER A 49 -27.18 1.77 -3.38
C SER A 49 -26.54 2.85 -2.53
N ASP A 50 -26.50 4.06 -3.07
CA ASP A 50 -26.12 5.30 -2.40
C ASP A 50 -27.02 6.44 -2.93
N GLU A 51 -26.93 7.64 -2.34
CA GLU A 51 -27.74 8.82 -2.63
C GLU A 51 -27.82 9.17 -4.12
N ARG A 52 -26.77 8.83 -4.90
CA ARG A 52 -26.62 9.23 -6.31
C ARG A 52 -26.65 8.07 -7.29
N VAL A 53 -26.41 6.84 -6.85
CA VAL A 53 -26.25 5.69 -7.74
C VAL A 53 -26.94 4.49 -7.12
N ASN A 54 -27.78 3.85 -7.92
CA ASN A 54 -28.35 2.55 -7.62
C ASN A 54 -27.94 1.57 -8.70
N GLY A 55 -27.64 0.33 -8.33
CA GLY A 55 -27.23 -0.69 -9.28
C GLY A 55 -27.09 -2.06 -8.67
N ARG A 56 -26.76 -3.03 -9.51
CA ARG A 56 -26.57 -4.43 -9.13
C ARG A 56 -25.28 -4.97 -9.73
N GLY A 57 -24.55 -5.76 -8.95
CA GLY A 57 -23.42 -6.54 -9.41
C GLY A 57 -23.72 -8.02 -9.40
N GLU A 58 -23.14 -8.75 -10.35
CA GLU A 58 -23.13 -10.22 -10.40
C GLU A 58 -21.69 -10.69 -10.54
N TYR A 59 -21.31 -11.73 -9.80
CA TYR A 59 -19.98 -12.34 -9.90
C TYR A 59 -20.08 -13.84 -10.17
N ALA A 60 -19.09 -14.37 -10.88
CA ALA A 60 -18.89 -15.80 -11.06
C ALA A 60 -17.41 -16.15 -10.84
N ILE A 61 -17.15 -17.13 -9.99
CA ILE A 61 -15.80 -17.68 -9.76
C ILE A 61 -15.76 -19.09 -10.33
N SER A 62 -14.76 -19.37 -11.17
CA SER A 62 -14.56 -20.70 -11.71
C SER A 62 -14.26 -21.71 -10.60
N PRO A 63 -14.60 -23.00 -10.78
CA PRO A 63 -14.38 -24.02 -9.75
C PRO A 63 -12.91 -24.22 -9.36
N ASP A 64 -11.98 -23.86 -10.25
CA ASP A 64 -10.53 -23.90 -10.03
C ASP A 64 -9.94 -22.58 -9.52
N GLN A 65 -10.77 -21.57 -9.26
CA GLN A 65 -10.41 -20.23 -8.79
C GLN A 65 -9.42 -19.47 -9.68
N LYS A 66 -9.25 -19.89 -10.94
CA LYS A 66 -8.33 -19.24 -11.88
C LYS A 66 -9.01 -18.14 -12.69
N ASP A 67 -10.32 -18.24 -12.89
CA ASP A 67 -11.11 -17.27 -13.65
C ASP A 67 -12.17 -16.60 -12.77
N PHE A 68 -12.32 -15.29 -12.96
CA PHE A 68 -13.28 -14.44 -12.26
C PHE A 68 -13.99 -13.53 -13.27
N GLU A 69 -15.33 -13.53 -13.23
CA GLU A 69 -16.17 -12.65 -14.05
C GLU A 69 -17.00 -11.75 -13.13
N LEU A 70 -17.03 -10.45 -13.44
CA LEU A 70 -17.82 -9.45 -12.73
C LEU A 70 -18.63 -8.62 -13.74
N LYS A 71 -19.94 -8.54 -13.52
CA LYS A 71 -20.86 -7.70 -14.29
C LYS A 71 -21.50 -6.66 -13.38
N LEU A 72 -21.45 -5.40 -13.78
CA LEU A 72 -22.03 -4.28 -13.05
C LEU A 72 -23.06 -3.57 -13.92
N ASN A 73 -24.24 -3.33 -13.36
CA ASN A 73 -25.27 -2.51 -13.97
C ASN A 73 -25.61 -1.35 -13.02
N LEU A 74 -25.19 -0.15 -13.38
CA LEU A 74 -25.29 1.05 -12.54
C LEU A 74 -26.20 2.09 -13.20
N ARG A 75 -27.05 2.71 -12.40
CA ARG A 75 -27.93 3.81 -12.79
C ARG A 75 -27.69 5.01 -11.89
N ILE A 76 -27.49 6.17 -12.51
CA ILE A 76 -27.38 7.44 -11.80
C ILE A 76 -28.80 7.97 -11.54
N ASN A 77 -29.10 8.30 -10.28
CA ASN A 77 -30.34 8.97 -9.89
C ASN A 77 -30.22 10.46 -10.25
N GLY A 78 -30.66 10.82 -11.46
CA GLY A 78 -30.68 12.22 -11.90
C GLY A 78 -31.74 13.03 -11.13
N LYS A 79 -31.32 13.94 -10.25
CA LYS A 79 -32.13 15.10 -9.89
C LYS A 79 -31.78 16.25 -10.83
N GLN A 80 -32.65 16.53 -11.80
CA GLN A 80 -32.64 17.79 -12.52
C GLN A 80 -32.96 18.92 -11.53
N ARG A 81 -31.98 19.77 -11.21
CA ARG A 81 -32.21 21.10 -10.63
C ARG A 81 -31.13 22.05 -11.13
N HIS A 82 -31.47 22.83 -12.16
CA HIS A 82 -31.11 24.24 -12.32
C HIS A 82 -31.59 24.75 -13.68
N GLN A 83 -32.88 25.05 -13.78
CA GLN A 83 -33.42 26.04 -14.72
C GLN A 83 -34.70 26.59 -14.10
N GLN A 84 -34.56 27.51 -13.14
CA GLN A 84 -35.60 28.47 -12.71
C GLN A 84 -35.03 29.32 -11.56
N GLN A 85 -34.06 30.19 -11.85
CA GLN A 85 -33.69 31.26 -10.90
C GLN A 85 -33.02 32.48 -11.56
N HIS A 86 -33.33 32.74 -12.83
CA HIS A 86 -33.04 34.03 -13.46
C HIS A 86 -34.31 34.56 -14.13
N LYS A 87 -35.19 35.16 -13.33
CA LYS A 87 -36.15 36.22 -13.69
C LYS A 87 -37.00 36.51 -12.47
N GLN A 88 -36.56 37.49 -11.67
CA GLN A 88 -37.36 38.42 -10.87
C GLN A 88 -36.47 39.05 -9.79
N GLU A 89 -35.55 39.91 -10.21
CA GLU A 89 -35.05 40.98 -9.35
C GLU A 89 -35.29 42.27 -10.11
N GLN A 90 -36.50 42.81 -9.97
CA GLN A 90 -36.77 44.23 -10.11
C GLN A 90 -38.04 44.55 -9.33
N GLN A 91 -37.89 45.53 -8.43
CA GLN A 91 -38.88 46.31 -7.69
C GLN A 91 -39.06 46.01 -6.19
N GLN A 92 -38.89 47.12 -5.44
CA GLN A 92 -39.35 47.46 -4.08
C GLN A 92 -38.37 47.33 -2.90
N LYS A 93 -37.82 48.49 -2.51
CA LYS A 93 -37.40 48.86 -1.14
C LYS A 93 -38.65 49.29 -0.31
N PRO A 94 -38.52 49.68 0.98
CA PRO A 94 -38.12 48.91 2.15
C PRO A 94 -39.19 48.97 3.27
N ASN A 95 -39.22 48.04 4.22
CA ASN A 95 -39.80 48.35 5.54
C ASN A 95 -39.21 47.51 6.68
N GLN A 96 -39.22 48.12 7.87
CA GLN A 96 -38.36 47.85 9.03
C GLN A 96 -38.88 46.75 9.99
N ASN A 97 -37.92 46.19 10.74
CA ASN A 97 -37.98 45.63 12.11
C ASN A 97 -38.81 44.36 12.40
N LEU A 98 -38.13 43.24 12.73
CA LEU A 98 -38.13 42.59 14.06
C LEU A 98 -37.21 41.33 14.11
N ARG A 99 -36.35 41.24 15.14
CA ARG A 99 -35.79 40.04 15.85
C ARG A 99 -35.78 38.69 15.08
N THR A 100 -34.67 37.95 14.96
CA THR A 100 -33.88 37.37 16.07
C THR A 100 -32.60 36.76 15.48
N GLN A 101 -31.43 37.07 16.05
CA GLN A 101 -30.15 36.49 15.62
C GLN A 101 -30.08 35.01 16.03
N ARG A 102 -29.87 34.12 15.06
CA ARG A 102 -29.45 32.73 15.29
C ARG A 102 -27.91 32.72 15.32
N PRO A 103 -27.25 32.08 16.31
CA PRO A 103 -25.80 32.03 16.34
C PRO A 103 -25.25 31.37 15.07
N PRO A 104 -24.11 31.81 14.52
CA PRO A 104 -23.51 31.16 13.38
C PRO A 104 -23.12 29.74 13.79
N GLN A 105 -23.70 28.73 13.12
CA GLN A 105 -23.22 27.37 13.25
C GLN A 105 -21.79 27.31 12.70
N PRO A 106 -20.86 26.60 13.37
CA PRO A 106 -19.51 26.45 12.87
C PRO A 106 -19.58 25.82 11.48
N HIS A 107 -19.10 26.57 10.48
CA HIS A 107 -18.92 26.08 9.13
C HIS A 107 -18.03 24.83 9.20
N GLN A 108 -18.63 23.65 9.04
CA GLN A 108 -17.86 22.45 8.79
C GLN A 108 -17.01 22.69 7.53
N PRO A 109 -15.70 22.41 7.56
CA PRO A 109 -14.88 22.54 6.37
C PRO A 109 -15.47 21.67 5.27
N ARG A 110 -15.79 22.34 4.16
CA ARG A 110 -16.23 21.71 2.92
C ARG A 110 -15.22 20.61 2.55
N PRO A 111 -15.63 19.34 2.38
CA PRO A 111 -14.72 18.31 1.93
C PRO A 111 -14.33 18.59 0.49
N THR A 112 -13.17 19.22 0.29
CA THR A 112 -12.50 19.31 -0.99
C THR A 112 -11.49 18.16 -1.09
N THR A 113 -11.99 16.93 -1.10
CA THR A 113 -11.28 15.79 -1.69
C THR A 113 -11.95 15.55 -3.03
N ALA A 114 -11.25 15.88 -4.12
CA ALA A 114 -11.67 15.45 -5.43
C ALA A 114 -11.80 13.92 -5.39
N ASN A 115 -12.99 13.39 -5.71
CA ASN A 115 -13.25 11.96 -5.80
C ASN A 115 -12.38 11.35 -6.92
N CYS A 116 -11.14 10.97 -6.61
CA CYS A 116 -10.35 10.09 -7.47
C CYS A 116 -10.58 8.64 -7.05
N ILE A 117 -10.34 7.72 -7.98
CA ILE A 117 -10.37 6.29 -7.71
C ILE A 117 -8.98 5.90 -7.22
N HIS A 118 -8.89 5.43 -5.98
CA HIS A 118 -7.64 4.93 -5.42
C HIS A 118 -7.26 3.58 -5.99
N SER A 119 -5.98 3.39 -6.30
CA SER A 119 -5.49 2.10 -6.80
C SER A 119 -5.55 1.01 -5.71
N PRO A 120 -5.57 -0.29 -6.08
CA PRO A 120 -5.47 -1.37 -5.09
C PRO A 120 -4.21 -1.27 -4.22
N PHE A 121 -3.09 -0.79 -4.79
CA PHE A 121 -1.85 -0.54 -4.05
C PHE A 121 -2.03 0.55 -2.98
N GLU A 122 -2.66 1.67 -3.32
CA GLU A 122 -2.93 2.76 -2.39
C GLU A 122 -3.86 2.33 -1.25
N GLN A 123 -4.92 1.60 -1.57
CA GLN A 123 -5.88 1.09 -0.58
C GLN A 123 -5.22 0.09 0.37
N GLU A 124 -4.40 -0.81 -0.15
CA GLU A 124 -3.67 -1.78 0.66
C GLU A 124 -2.65 -1.08 1.56
N ALA A 125 -1.89 -0.14 1.02
CA ALA A 125 -0.97 0.66 1.81
C ALA A 125 -1.69 1.42 2.93
N LEU A 126 -2.83 2.05 2.67
CA LEU A 126 -3.65 2.72 3.68
C LEU A 126 -4.08 1.75 4.79
N ARG A 127 -4.56 0.55 4.41
CA ARG A 127 -4.98 -0.49 5.35
C ARG A 127 -3.85 -0.88 6.28
N ILE A 128 -2.64 -1.09 5.75
CA ILE A 128 -1.46 -1.49 6.51
C ILE A 128 -1.00 -0.36 7.45
N HIS A 129 -0.94 0.89 6.96
CA HIS A 129 -0.66 2.06 7.80
C HIS A 129 -1.63 2.12 8.98
N ASN A 130 -2.93 2.01 8.70
CA ASN A 130 -3.96 2.12 9.73
C ASN A 130 -3.94 0.96 10.72
N ARG A 131 -3.51 -0.24 10.32
CA ARG A 131 -3.23 -1.35 11.26
C ARG A 131 -2.14 -0.96 12.26
N TYR A 132 -1.00 -0.46 11.78
CA TYR A 132 0.10 -0.04 12.66
C TYR A 132 -0.27 1.16 13.53
N ARG A 133 -0.93 2.17 12.97
CA ARG A 133 -1.40 3.35 13.71
C ARG A 133 -2.37 2.99 14.83
N THR A 134 -3.27 2.03 14.58
CA THR A 134 -4.21 1.54 15.60
C THR A 134 -3.46 0.92 16.79
N MET A 135 -2.41 0.13 16.55
CA MET A 135 -1.59 -0.43 17.63
C MET A 135 -0.94 0.67 18.48
N HIS A 136 -0.61 1.82 17.90
CA HIS A 136 0.00 2.96 18.59
C HIS A 136 -1.01 4.03 19.04
N GLY A 137 -2.32 3.75 19.02
CA GLY A 137 -3.35 4.72 19.45
C GLY A 137 -3.39 6.01 18.61
N ALA A 138 -2.86 5.96 17.38
CA ALA A 138 -2.89 7.06 16.43
C ALA A 138 -4.17 6.98 15.56
N PRO A 139 -4.89 8.09 15.31
CA PRO A 139 -6.06 8.10 14.44
C PRO A 139 -5.75 7.57 13.03
N ALA A 140 -6.72 6.89 12.42
CA ALA A 140 -6.60 6.40 11.05
C ALA A 140 -6.37 7.56 10.06
N LEU A 141 -5.51 7.32 9.08
CA LEU A 141 -5.31 8.20 7.94
C LEU A 141 -6.43 7.98 6.90
N ILE A 142 -6.64 8.98 6.06
CA ILE A 142 -7.41 8.90 4.82
C ILE A 142 -6.49 9.12 3.61
N LEU A 143 -6.78 8.50 2.47
CA LEU A 143 -6.02 8.75 1.25
C LEU A 143 -6.35 10.13 0.68
N ASN A 144 -5.32 10.81 0.18
CA ASN A 144 -5.44 12.05 -0.57
C ASN A 144 -4.92 11.84 -2.01
N CYS A 145 -5.81 12.08 -2.97
CA CYS A 145 -5.56 11.87 -4.40
C CYS A 145 -4.37 12.64 -4.95
N ASP A 146 -4.28 13.93 -4.66
CA ASP A 146 -3.21 14.78 -5.18
C ASP A 146 -1.88 14.40 -4.55
N MET A 147 -1.89 14.05 -3.26
CA MET A 147 -0.69 13.55 -2.58
C MET A 147 -0.23 12.20 -3.16
N SER A 148 -1.12 11.26 -3.46
CA SER A 148 -0.75 9.98 -4.11
C SER A 148 -0.23 10.18 -5.53
N LYS A 149 -0.83 11.10 -6.29
CA LYS A 149 -0.33 11.48 -7.63
C LYS A 149 1.08 12.06 -7.54
N ASN A 150 1.31 12.98 -6.61
CA ASN A 150 2.62 13.59 -6.40
C ASN A 150 3.66 12.57 -5.90
N ALA A 151 3.28 11.69 -4.98
CA ALA A 151 4.13 10.60 -4.51
C ALA A 151 4.51 9.65 -5.66
N THR A 152 3.58 9.34 -6.56
CA THR A 152 3.84 8.51 -7.76
C THR A 152 4.81 9.20 -8.71
N ASN A 153 4.63 10.49 -8.96
CA ASN A 153 5.54 11.27 -9.82
C ASN A 153 6.95 11.32 -9.22
N TYR A 154 7.05 11.49 -7.90
CA TYR A 154 8.35 11.49 -7.23
C TYR A 154 8.99 10.10 -7.27
N ALA A 155 8.22 9.03 -7.07
CA ALA A 155 8.71 7.66 -7.21
C ALA A 155 9.31 7.40 -8.61
N ARG A 156 8.70 7.93 -9.68
CA ARG A 156 9.27 7.85 -11.03
C ARG A 156 10.61 8.59 -11.13
N THR A 157 10.70 9.77 -10.53
CA THR A 157 11.95 10.55 -10.49
C THR A 157 13.07 9.75 -9.81
N LEU A 158 12.77 9.10 -8.69
CA LEU A 158 13.72 8.22 -7.99
C LEU A 158 14.13 7.01 -8.83
N ALA A 159 13.17 6.40 -9.55
CA ALA A 159 13.43 5.28 -10.45
C ALA A 159 14.28 5.66 -11.68
N ASP A 160 14.10 6.88 -12.20
CA ASP A 160 14.88 7.41 -13.32
C ASP A 160 16.31 7.78 -12.88
N MET A 161 16.47 8.29 -11.66
CA MET A 161 17.77 8.59 -11.05
C MET A 161 18.49 7.35 -10.50
N ASP A 162 17.74 6.24 -10.32
CA ASP A 162 18.17 5.04 -9.63
C ASP A 162 18.75 5.32 -8.22
N ALA A 163 18.16 6.29 -7.51
CA ALA A 163 18.66 6.78 -6.24
C ALA A 163 17.52 7.04 -5.25
N LEU A 164 17.72 6.68 -3.99
CA LEU A 164 16.74 6.93 -2.91
C LEU A 164 17.11 8.22 -2.18
N VAL A 165 16.58 9.35 -2.65
CA VAL A 165 16.83 10.70 -2.11
C VAL A 165 15.52 11.32 -1.65
N GLN A 166 15.53 12.07 -0.55
CA GLN A 166 14.35 12.81 -0.10
C GLN A 166 14.04 14.00 -1.03
N SER A 167 12.75 14.27 -1.23
CA SER A 167 12.31 15.46 -1.96
C SER A 167 12.57 16.72 -1.15
N GLY A 168 12.81 17.84 -1.85
CA GLY A 168 12.96 19.14 -1.22
C GLY A 168 11.66 19.60 -0.56
N ASP A 169 11.75 20.36 0.53
CA ASP A 169 10.55 20.80 1.28
C ASP A 169 9.61 21.68 0.44
N THR A 170 10.14 22.41 -0.55
CA THR A 170 9.36 23.21 -1.50
C THR A 170 8.52 22.36 -2.46
N GLU A 171 8.92 21.12 -2.72
CA GLU A 171 8.18 20.17 -3.58
C GLU A 171 7.04 19.48 -2.83
N ARG A 172 7.07 19.52 -1.49
CA ARG A 172 6.09 18.86 -0.62
C ARG A 172 5.73 19.74 0.59
N PRO A 173 5.23 20.97 0.36
CA PRO A 173 5.02 21.93 1.44
C PRO A 173 4.10 21.37 2.51
N ASN A 174 4.58 21.40 3.75
CA ASN A 174 3.89 20.90 4.95
C ASN A 174 3.56 19.39 4.92
N GLN A 175 4.30 18.60 4.14
CA GLN A 175 4.14 17.14 4.07
C GLN A 175 5.39 16.40 4.52
N GLY A 176 5.21 15.39 5.36
CA GLY A 176 6.26 14.43 5.71
C GLY A 176 6.46 13.43 4.58
N GLU A 177 7.59 12.71 4.61
CA GLU A 177 7.95 11.75 3.56
C GLU A 177 8.61 10.50 4.13
N ASN A 178 8.15 9.32 3.70
CA ASN A 178 8.86 8.06 3.85
C ASN A 178 9.18 7.49 2.47
N LEU A 179 10.39 6.92 2.33
CA LEU A 179 10.88 6.33 1.09
C LEU A 179 11.25 4.87 1.30
N SER A 180 11.02 4.03 0.30
CA SER A 180 11.49 2.64 0.28
C SER A 180 12.02 2.29 -1.10
N LEU A 181 13.08 1.49 -1.11
CA LEU A 181 13.63 0.84 -2.29
C LEU A 181 13.71 -0.66 -2.00
N GLY A 182 13.16 -1.46 -2.91
CA GLY A 182 13.26 -2.92 -2.85
C GLY A 182 13.44 -3.51 -4.23
N CYS A 183 14.48 -4.34 -4.39
CA CYS A 183 14.76 -5.08 -5.62
C CYS A 183 14.45 -6.56 -5.41
N HIS A 184 13.51 -7.12 -6.18
CA HIS A 184 12.99 -8.47 -5.93
C HIS A 184 12.92 -9.33 -7.19
N GLY A 185 14.07 -9.64 -7.79
CA GLY A 185 14.13 -10.47 -9.00
C GLY A 185 13.21 -9.89 -10.07
N THR A 186 12.20 -10.63 -10.52
CA THR A 186 11.29 -10.16 -11.57
C THR A 186 10.03 -9.44 -11.06
N ARG A 187 9.80 -9.38 -9.74
CA ARG A 187 8.60 -8.78 -9.14
C ARG A 187 8.88 -7.41 -8.52
N GLU A 188 7.82 -6.63 -8.39
CA GLU A 188 7.85 -5.37 -7.65
C GLU A 188 7.85 -5.61 -6.13
N GLN A 189 8.38 -4.63 -5.38
CA GLN A 189 8.19 -4.56 -3.94
C GLN A 189 6.71 -4.29 -3.62
N THR A 190 6.19 -4.97 -2.62
CA THR A 190 4.80 -4.79 -2.16
C THR A 190 4.68 -3.66 -1.12
N ALA A 191 3.47 -3.16 -0.91
CA ALA A 191 3.19 -2.18 0.14
C ALA A 191 3.51 -2.74 1.54
N GLU A 192 3.15 -3.99 1.81
CA GLU A 192 3.42 -4.67 3.10
C GLU A 192 4.92 -4.74 3.38
N GLU A 193 5.74 -5.11 2.40
CA GLU A 193 7.20 -5.17 2.58
C GLU A 193 7.80 -3.81 2.95
N ALA A 194 7.47 -2.77 2.19
CA ALA A 194 8.01 -1.43 2.45
C ALA A 194 7.53 -0.85 3.79
N ILE A 195 6.22 -0.92 4.07
CA ILE A 195 5.63 -0.33 5.27
C ILE A 195 6.06 -1.12 6.51
N LYS A 196 6.22 -2.45 6.40
CA LYS A 196 6.78 -3.24 7.49
C LYS A 196 8.23 -2.83 7.79
N THR A 197 9.08 -2.60 6.78
CA THR A 197 10.45 -2.10 7.02
C THR A 197 10.44 -0.76 7.75
N TRP A 198 9.56 0.18 7.37
CA TRP A 198 9.39 1.43 8.12
C TRP A 198 8.93 1.20 9.56
N PHE A 199 8.01 0.25 9.78
CA PHE A 199 7.54 -0.08 11.11
C PHE A 199 8.59 -0.77 11.98
N ASP A 200 9.45 -1.61 11.40
CA ASP A 200 10.47 -2.38 12.12
C ASP A 200 11.45 -1.49 12.91
N GLU A 201 11.61 -0.23 12.52
CA GLU A 201 12.37 0.77 13.27
C GLU A 201 11.84 1.02 14.70
N VAL A 202 10.59 0.63 14.99
CA VAL A 202 10.04 0.62 16.36
C VAL A 202 10.94 -0.12 17.34
N CYS A 203 11.69 -1.11 16.87
CA CYS A 203 12.58 -1.92 17.67
C CYS A 203 13.87 -1.20 18.10
N GLN A 204 14.14 -0.03 17.52
CA GLN A 204 15.22 0.86 17.93
C GLN A 204 14.70 2.11 18.67
N TYR A 205 13.39 2.35 18.63
CA TYR A 205 12.78 3.54 19.22
C TYR A 205 12.62 3.41 20.73
N THR A 206 13.17 4.38 21.48
CA THR A 206 12.96 4.49 22.92
C THR A 206 11.78 5.43 23.20
N PHE A 207 10.65 4.88 23.63
CA PHE A 207 9.45 5.67 23.95
C PHE A 207 9.66 6.61 25.14
N GLY A 208 8.95 7.74 25.13
CA GLY A 208 9.01 8.77 26.17
C GLY A 208 10.24 9.68 26.10
N LYS A 209 11.19 9.41 25.20
CA LYS A 209 12.26 10.36 24.88
C LYS A 209 11.76 11.47 23.96
N GLN A 210 12.27 12.67 24.20
CA GLN A 210 12.04 13.85 23.38
C GLN A 210 12.96 13.82 22.16
N GLY A 211 12.53 14.47 21.08
CA GLY A 211 13.33 14.66 19.87
C GLY A 211 13.47 13.44 18.96
N PRO A 212 14.09 13.63 17.78
CA PRO A 212 14.35 12.57 16.82
C PRO A 212 15.34 11.55 17.37
N GLN A 213 15.18 10.29 16.95
CA GLN A 213 16.11 9.20 17.24
C GLN A 213 16.63 8.64 15.92
N SER A 214 17.96 8.54 15.81
CA SER A 214 18.61 8.05 14.60
C SER A 214 18.05 6.68 14.19
N GLY A 215 17.74 6.52 12.90
CA GLY A 215 17.20 5.27 12.36
C GLY A 215 15.73 4.99 12.66
N THR A 216 14.96 5.96 13.18
CA THR A 216 13.55 5.76 13.56
C THR A 216 12.55 6.67 12.86
N ASN A 217 13.04 7.51 11.94
CA ASN A 217 12.25 8.57 11.32
C ASN A 217 11.06 8.02 10.51
N HIS A 218 11.19 6.84 9.88
CA HIS A 218 10.09 6.27 9.11
C HIS A 218 8.99 5.76 10.03
N PHE A 219 9.37 5.05 11.11
CA PHE A 219 8.43 4.61 12.13
C PHE A 219 7.70 5.79 12.76
N THR A 220 8.43 6.81 13.22
CA THR A 220 7.82 7.96 13.91
C THR A 220 6.85 8.72 13.02
N GLN A 221 7.17 8.89 11.73
CA GLN A 221 6.24 9.48 10.77
C GLN A 221 5.00 8.60 10.52
N LEU A 222 5.19 7.29 10.39
CA LEU A 222 4.11 6.32 10.13
C LEU A 222 3.06 6.37 11.25
N VAL A 223 3.50 6.44 12.51
CA VAL A 223 2.61 6.46 13.68
C VAL A 223 2.31 7.87 14.22
N TRP A 224 2.76 8.93 13.55
CA TRP A 224 2.60 10.30 14.03
C TRP A 224 1.11 10.64 14.27
N LYS A 225 0.76 10.90 15.54
CA LYS A 225 -0.64 11.06 15.97
C LYS A 225 -1.36 12.18 15.25
N GLU A 226 -0.69 13.29 14.91
CA GLU A 226 -1.32 14.45 14.26
C GLU A 226 -1.50 14.32 12.75
N SER A 227 -0.80 13.42 12.06
CA SER A 227 -1.03 13.20 10.63
C SER A 227 -2.45 12.66 10.38
N ARG A 228 -3.09 13.12 9.31
CA ARG A 228 -4.50 12.83 8.96
C ARG A 228 -4.64 12.28 7.55
N GLU A 229 -3.82 12.73 6.61
CA GLU A 229 -3.90 12.35 5.21
C GLU A 229 -2.63 11.61 4.78
N LEU A 230 -2.81 10.63 3.90
CA LEU A 230 -1.76 9.83 3.26
C LEU A 230 -1.85 10.01 1.75
N GLY A 231 -0.73 10.34 1.11
CA GLY A 231 -0.51 10.06 -0.30
C GLY A 231 0.51 8.94 -0.42
N ILE A 232 0.31 7.98 -1.31
CA ILE A 232 1.33 6.96 -1.56
C ILE A 232 1.38 6.58 -3.03
N GLY A 233 2.59 6.39 -3.53
CA GLY A 233 2.84 6.05 -4.92
C GLY A 233 4.06 5.17 -5.07
N ARG A 234 4.17 4.53 -6.23
CA ARG A 234 5.32 3.68 -6.56
C ARG A 234 5.70 3.79 -8.03
N ALA A 235 6.96 3.51 -8.32
CA ALA A 235 7.46 3.29 -9.67
C ALA A 235 8.55 2.21 -9.63
N SER A 236 8.76 1.53 -10.76
CA SER A 236 9.74 0.46 -10.84
C SER A 236 10.61 0.64 -12.08
N ASN A 237 11.89 0.31 -11.97
CA ASN A 237 12.80 0.19 -13.10
C ASN A 237 13.33 -1.25 -13.22
N LYS A 238 13.79 -1.62 -14.43
CA LYS A 238 14.50 -2.87 -14.67
C LYS A 238 16.00 -2.58 -14.67
N GLN A 239 16.70 -3.22 -13.76
CA GLN A 239 18.14 -3.13 -13.61
C GLN A 239 18.88 -3.91 -14.70
N PRO A 240 20.14 -3.59 -15.02
CA PRO A 240 20.94 -4.32 -16.01
C PRO A 240 21.09 -5.82 -15.72
N ASN A 241 21.04 -6.21 -14.44
CA ASN A 241 21.09 -7.61 -14.01
C ASN A 241 19.72 -8.33 -14.11
N GLY A 242 18.69 -7.68 -14.67
CA GLY A 242 17.34 -8.22 -14.83
C GLY A 242 16.44 -8.07 -13.60
N GLU A 243 16.95 -7.50 -12.51
CA GLU A 243 16.15 -7.25 -11.31
C GLU A 243 15.15 -6.10 -11.51
N THR A 244 14.04 -6.15 -10.79
CA THR A 244 13.02 -5.12 -10.73
C THR A 244 13.19 -4.41 -9.41
N CYS A 245 13.63 -3.15 -9.46
CA CYS A 245 13.71 -2.31 -8.28
C CYS A 245 12.50 -1.40 -8.26
N THR A 246 11.76 -1.42 -7.15
CA THR A 246 10.59 -0.59 -6.92
C THR A 246 10.93 0.48 -5.89
N PHE A 247 10.59 1.71 -6.23
CA PHE A 247 10.67 2.88 -5.38
C PHE A 247 9.26 3.21 -4.88
N ILE A 248 9.07 3.30 -3.57
CA ILE A 248 7.80 3.63 -2.93
C ILE A 248 7.97 4.93 -2.16
N VAL A 249 7.06 5.87 -2.37
CA VAL A 249 7.03 7.17 -1.71
C VAL A 249 5.70 7.29 -0.97
N ALA A 250 5.75 7.58 0.33
CA ALA A 250 4.59 7.96 1.13
C ALA A 250 4.72 9.42 1.58
N ARG A 251 3.60 10.14 1.56
CA ARG A 251 3.47 11.55 1.96
C ARG A 251 2.43 11.67 3.05
N TYR A 252 2.71 12.46 4.09
CA TYR A 252 1.87 12.58 5.27
C TYR A 252 1.51 14.03 5.53
N LYS A 253 0.23 14.32 5.79
CA LYS A 253 -0.22 15.68 6.09
C LYS A 253 -1.14 15.71 7.33
N PRO A 254 -0.91 16.62 8.30
CA PRO A 254 0.31 17.41 8.49
C PRO A 254 1.58 16.55 8.60
N LEU A 255 2.74 17.13 8.27
CA LEU A 255 4.02 16.45 8.48
C LEU A 255 4.23 16.08 9.94
N GLY A 256 4.91 14.97 10.19
CA GLY A 256 5.47 14.63 11.49
C GLY A 256 6.94 15.00 11.58
N ASN A 257 7.63 14.44 12.57
CA ASN A 257 9.08 14.54 12.75
C ASN A 257 9.63 15.97 12.81
N PHE A 258 8.81 16.96 13.15
CA PHE A 258 9.27 18.33 13.34
C PHE A 258 9.75 18.54 14.78
N GLU A 259 10.81 19.33 14.92
CA GLU A 259 11.30 19.79 16.21
C GLU A 259 10.56 21.08 16.59
N ASN A 260 9.36 20.98 17.18
CA ASN A 260 8.71 22.13 17.82
C ASN A 260 8.46 21.84 19.29
N GLY A 261 9.26 22.46 20.16
CA GLY A 261 9.12 22.38 21.61
C GLY A 261 9.44 21.02 22.21
N ASP A 262 9.71 21.00 23.51
CA ASP A 262 10.31 19.87 24.23
C ASP A 262 9.45 18.60 24.31
N ASP A 263 8.34 18.44 23.58
CA ASP A 263 7.47 17.26 23.74
C ASP A 263 6.69 16.79 22.51
N ALA A 264 6.94 17.34 21.31
CA ALA A 264 6.21 16.94 20.09
C ALA A 264 6.24 15.41 19.85
N TYR A 265 7.41 14.80 20.01
CA TYR A 265 7.60 13.35 19.87
C TYR A 265 6.84 12.55 20.95
N VAL A 266 6.89 13.01 22.20
CA VAL A 266 6.19 12.36 23.32
C VAL A 266 4.67 12.43 23.15
N LYS A 267 4.14 13.55 22.64
CA LYS A 267 2.71 13.74 22.37
C LYS A 267 2.21 12.92 21.18
N ASN A 268 3.05 12.74 20.16
CA ASN A 268 2.65 12.14 18.89
C ASN A 268 2.94 10.64 18.77
N ILE A 269 3.86 10.08 19.58
CA ILE A 269 4.31 8.71 19.43
C ILE A 269 4.07 7.95 20.74
N GLN A 270 2.98 7.20 20.79
CA GLN A 270 2.65 6.37 21.94
C GLN A 270 3.29 4.98 21.79
N LYS A 271 3.67 4.34 22.91
CA LYS A 271 4.18 2.95 22.90
C LYS A 271 3.18 1.99 22.28
N GLY A 272 1.89 2.17 22.55
CA GLY A 272 0.86 1.32 21.99
C GLY A 272 0.89 -0.10 22.54
N THR A 273 0.25 -1.01 21.81
CA THR A 273 0.14 -2.44 22.10
C THR A 273 0.83 -3.24 21.00
N PHE A 274 2.13 -3.49 21.14
CA PHE A 274 2.86 -4.42 20.29
C PHE A 274 3.76 -5.31 21.14
N ASP A 275 3.91 -6.56 20.72
CA ASP A 275 4.62 -7.59 21.49
C ASP A 275 6.13 -7.29 21.52
N GLU A 276 6.75 -7.23 22.69
CA GLU A 276 8.20 -7.06 22.83
C GLU A 276 8.98 -8.24 22.21
N THR A 277 8.33 -9.39 22.00
CA THR A 277 8.94 -10.50 21.22
C THR A 277 9.07 -10.19 19.74
N TYR A 278 8.31 -9.23 19.19
CA TYR A 278 8.37 -8.83 17.79
C TYR A 278 9.81 -8.52 17.37
N CYS A 279 10.49 -7.71 18.19
CA CYS A 279 11.84 -7.23 17.93
C CYS A 279 12.92 -8.31 18.04
N ARG A 280 12.62 -9.46 18.67
CA ARG A 280 13.58 -10.57 18.80
C ARG A 280 13.87 -11.26 17.48
N ASN A 281 12.96 -11.18 16.52
CA ASN A 281 13.01 -11.93 15.26
C ASN A 281 13.32 -11.06 14.04
N ILE A 282 13.61 -9.76 14.22
CA ILE A 282 13.90 -8.86 13.10
C ILE A 282 15.41 -8.89 12.79
N PRO A 283 15.81 -9.20 11.55
CA PRO A 283 17.21 -9.13 11.15
C PRO A 283 17.74 -7.70 11.30
N LYS A 284 18.83 -7.50 12.05
CA LYS A 284 19.43 -6.18 12.29
C LYS A 284 19.83 -5.44 11.01
N ALA A 285 20.09 -6.17 9.91
CA ALA A 285 20.41 -5.60 8.60
C ALA A 285 19.24 -4.81 7.96
N GLY A 286 18.00 -4.99 8.42
CA GLY A 286 16.83 -4.21 7.95
C GLY A 286 16.59 -2.91 8.72
N LEU A 287 17.35 -2.66 9.79
CA LEU A 287 17.19 -1.51 10.68
C LEU A 287 18.17 -0.35 10.36
N GLU A 288 19.17 -0.58 9.50
CA GLU A 288 20.12 0.44 9.04
C GLU A 288 19.73 0.95 7.65
N GLY A 289 18.57 1.61 7.54
CA GLY A 289 18.15 2.27 6.29
C GLY A 289 17.88 1.29 5.15
N GLY A 290 16.59 1.04 4.87
CA GLY A 290 16.10 0.06 3.91
C GLY A 290 16.99 -0.14 2.69
N TYR A 291 17.29 -1.40 2.39
CA TYR A 291 17.96 -1.90 1.17
C TYR A 291 18.26 -0.82 0.11
N GLY A 292 19.37 -0.07 0.26
CA GLY A 292 19.65 1.00 -0.69
C GLY A 292 20.91 1.83 -0.50
N PHE A 293 21.40 2.05 0.72
CA PHE A 293 22.54 2.97 0.91
C PHE A 293 23.90 2.45 0.40
N LYS A 294 23.98 1.21 -0.08
CA LYS A 294 25.25 0.58 -0.53
C LYS A 294 25.39 0.35 -2.03
N ARG A 295 24.62 1.01 -2.89
CA ARG A 295 24.78 0.82 -4.34
C ARG A 295 24.96 2.10 -5.15
N PHE A 296 25.81 3.03 -4.70
CA PHE A 296 26.55 3.93 -5.60
C PHE A 296 27.79 4.46 -4.88
N GLN A 297 28.90 3.72 -4.93
CA GLN A 297 30.20 4.37 -4.93
C GLN A 297 30.36 4.97 -6.33
N SER A 298 30.33 6.29 -6.43
CA SER A 298 30.60 7.00 -7.68
C SER A 298 31.95 6.52 -8.26
N PRO A 299 32.03 6.16 -9.54
CA PRO A 299 33.31 5.95 -10.19
C PRO A 299 34.01 7.31 -10.34
N ASN A 300 35.15 7.45 -9.65
CA ASN A 300 36.26 8.35 -9.95
C ASN A 300 35.92 9.79 -10.38
N PHE A 301 35.86 10.71 -9.41
CA PHE A 301 36.30 12.09 -9.64
C PHE A 301 37.78 12.19 -9.23
N ASN A 302 38.68 11.86 -10.15
CA ASN A 302 40.07 12.34 -10.08
C ASN A 302 40.07 13.83 -10.45
N GLY A 303 39.77 14.66 -9.46
CA GLY A 303 40.05 16.09 -9.51
C GLY A 303 41.44 16.35 -8.95
N THR A 304 42.44 16.40 -9.83
CA THR A 304 43.71 17.06 -9.54
C THR A 304 43.46 18.53 -9.26
N TYR A 305 43.52 18.93 -7.99
CA TYR A 305 43.82 20.32 -7.64
C TYR A 305 45.30 20.37 -7.28
N GLY A 306 46.09 20.87 -8.24
CA GLY A 306 47.44 21.33 -7.99
C GLY A 306 47.39 22.58 -7.11
N GLY A 307 48.18 22.54 -6.04
CA GLY A 307 48.71 23.69 -5.33
C GLY A 307 50.22 23.55 -5.27
#